data_AF-A0AAN8H6C3-F1
#
_entry.id   AF-A0AAN8H6C3-F1
#
_cell.length_a   1.000
_cell.length_b   1.000
_cell.length_c   1.000
_cell.angle_alpha   90.00
_cell.angle_beta   90.00
_cell.angle_gamma   90.00
#
_symmetry.space_group_name_H-M   'P 1'
#
loop_
_entity.id
_entity.type
_entity.pdbx_description
1 polymer ?
#
loop_
_entity_poly.entity_id
_entity_poly.type
_entity_poly.pdbx_seq_one_letter_code
_entity_poly.pdbx_strand_id
1 'polypeptide(L)'
;MSQVAQVRPGLYLSGSDPALRLSVLSSRSISLVVNASGLQDLVYPPLEGLSVLNVPLQDQPHAPLKLYFDLVGERIHQNRAGRTLVHCSAGRSRSPSLIIAYLMRFEGLSLRRAHEAVLEQRPFIRPNAGFWRQLMEYERSLFGRNTMRMVSTPGGVLPEALRLPEDLPEALRLPEDLPEALRLPEDLPEALRLPEDPEPAYCLNI
;
A
#
# COMPACT_ATOMS: atom_id res chain seq x y z
N MET A 1 19.53 -6.77 -12.90
CA MET A 1 18.76 -7.92 -13.43
C MET A 1 17.28 -7.66 -13.20
N SER A 2 16.49 -7.51 -14.27
CA SER A 2 15.04 -7.25 -14.21
C SER A 2 14.27 -8.52 -13.82
N GLN A 3 14.34 -8.92 -12.55
CA GLN A 3 13.65 -10.13 -12.07
C GLN A 3 12.17 -9.86 -11.77
N VAL A 4 11.36 -10.91 -11.99
CA VAL A 4 9.96 -11.02 -11.57
C VAL A 4 9.94 -11.61 -10.16
N ALA A 5 9.33 -10.92 -9.22
CA ALA A 5 9.14 -11.40 -7.85
C ALA A 5 7.78 -12.10 -7.73
N GLN A 6 7.73 -13.22 -7.02
CA GLN A 6 6.46 -13.86 -6.68
C GLN A 6 6.06 -13.43 -5.26
N VAL A 7 4.96 -12.69 -5.14
CA VAL A 7 4.49 -12.17 -3.84
C VAL A 7 3.65 -13.20 -3.11
N ARG A 8 2.81 -13.92 -3.87
CA ARG A 8 1.97 -15.04 -3.41
C ARG A 8 1.90 -16.11 -4.50
N PRO A 9 1.45 -17.33 -4.18
CA PRO A 9 1.02 -18.29 -5.21
C PRO A 9 0.09 -17.61 -6.22
N GLY A 10 0.51 -17.55 -7.48
CA GLY A 10 -0.26 -16.93 -8.57
C GLY A 10 -0.23 -15.40 -8.65
N LEU A 11 0.46 -14.67 -7.77
CA LEU A 11 0.59 -13.21 -7.84
C LEU A 11 2.05 -12.77 -7.96
N TYR A 12 2.35 -12.04 -9.04
CA TYR A 12 3.70 -11.64 -9.42
C TYR A 12 3.85 -10.14 -9.55
N LEU A 13 5.07 -9.65 -9.31
CA LEU A 13 5.47 -8.24 -9.37
C LEU A 13 6.70 -8.07 -10.28
N SER A 14 6.65 -7.11 -11.22
CA SER A 14 7.81 -6.77 -12.05
C SER A 14 7.87 -5.30 -12.47
N GLY A 15 8.94 -4.94 -13.18
CA GLY A 15 8.98 -3.78 -14.08
C GLY A 15 8.41 -4.12 -15.46
N SER A 16 8.47 -3.17 -16.40
CA SER A 16 7.87 -3.33 -17.74
C SER A 16 8.57 -4.39 -18.59
N ASP A 17 9.90 -4.44 -18.56
CA ASP A 17 10.70 -5.30 -19.43
C ASP A 17 10.31 -6.79 -19.32
N PRO A 18 10.18 -7.41 -18.13
CA PRO A 18 9.66 -8.78 -18.02
C PRO A 18 8.19 -8.94 -18.41
N ALA A 19 7.35 -7.93 -18.20
CA ALA A 19 5.91 -8.01 -18.47
C ALA A 19 5.58 -8.08 -19.96
N LEU A 20 6.51 -7.63 -20.82
CA LEU A 20 6.38 -7.64 -22.28
C LEU A 20 7.03 -8.88 -22.92
N ARG A 21 7.61 -9.80 -22.15
CA ARG A 21 8.28 -11.01 -22.68
C ARG A 21 7.34 -12.21 -22.66
N LEU A 22 7.13 -12.81 -23.83
CA LEU A 22 6.33 -14.04 -23.99
C LEU A 22 6.86 -15.16 -23.09
N SER A 23 8.17 -15.37 -23.05
CA SER A 23 8.80 -16.41 -22.21
C SER A 23 8.48 -16.25 -20.72
N VAL A 24 8.39 -15.01 -20.22
CA VAL A 24 8.06 -14.72 -18.82
C VAL A 24 6.59 -15.02 -18.55
N LEU A 25 5.70 -14.58 -19.42
CA LEU A 25 4.25 -14.78 -19.29
C LEU A 25 3.88 -16.26 -19.42
N SER A 26 4.37 -16.96 -20.45
CA SER A 26 4.09 -18.36 -20.71
C SER A 26 4.66 -19.30 -19.64
N SER A 27 5.93 -19.13 -19.24
CA SER A 27 6.55 -20.00 -18.21
C SER A 27 5.88 -19.89 -16.84
N ARG A 28 5.21 -18.77 -16.57
CA ARG A 28 4.44 -18.54 -15.36
C ARG A 28 2.95 -18.72 -15.56
N SER A 29 2.47 -19.10 -16.75
CA SER A 29 1.04 -19.26 -17.06
C SER A 29 0.21 -18.02 -16.66
N ILE A 30 0.73 -16.83 -16.95
CA ILE A 30 0.05 -15.57 -16.64
C ILE A 30 -1.23 -15.45 -17.48
N SER A 31 -2.38 -15.28 -16.81
CA SER A 31 -3.69 -15.08 -17.43
C SER A 31 -4.19 -13.64 -17.29
N LEU A 32 -3.63 -12.87 -16.35
CA LEU A 32 -3.96 -11.46 -16.14
C LEU A 32 -2.70 -10.61 -16.00
N VAL A 33 -2.61 -9.53 -16.76
CA VAL A 33 -1.63 -8.46 -16.54
C VAL A 33 -2.33 -7.21 -16.02
N VAL A 34 -1.81 -6.64 -14.94
CA VAL A 34 -2.19 -5.31 -14.47
C VAL A 34 -1.06 -4.34 -14.82
N ASN A 35 -1.31 -3.48 -15.79
CA ASN A 35 -0.39 -2.49 -16.30
C ASN A 35 -0.57 -1.15 -15.58
N ALA A 36 0.32 -0.86 -14.63
CA ALA A 36 0.41 0.42 -13.93
C ALA A 36 1.63 1.25 -14.39
N SER A 37 2.07 1.07 -15.64
CA SER A 37 3.22 1.81 -16.18
C SER A 37 2.91 3.27 -16.54
N GLY A 38 1.63 3.63 -16.63
CA GLY A 38 1.16 4.91 -17.13
C GLY A 38 1.16 5.00 -18.67
N LEU A 39 1.58 3.95 -19.37
CA LEU A 39 1.56 3.83 -20.83
C LEU A 39 0.40 2.92 -21.25
N GLN A 40 -0.44 3.40 -22.15
CA GLN A 40 -1.63 2.66 -22.63
C GLN A 40 -1.34 1.86 -23.91
N ASP A 41 -0.37 2.30 -24.72
CA ASP A 41 -0.05 1.71 -26.03
C ASP A 41 0.96 0.56 -25.94
N LEU A 42 1.07 -0.09 -24.77
CA LEU A 42 1.93 -1.25 -24.61
C LEU A 42 1.30 -2.47 -25.29
N VAL A 43 2.06 -3.06 -26.22
CA VAL A 43 1.67 -4.28 -26.91
C VAL A 43 2.17 -5.49 -26.13
N TYR A 44 1.25 -6.30 -25.62
CA TYR A 44 1.57 -7.56 -24.95
C TYR A 44 1.66 -8.70 -25.97
N PRO A 45 2.52 -9.71 -25.72
CA PRO A 45 2.59 -10.89 -26.57
C PRO A 45 1.22 -11.58 -26.72
N PRO A 46 0.89 -12.11 -27.91
CA PRO A 46 -0.34 -12.85 -28.12
C PRO A 46 -0.27 -14.17 -27.34
N LEU A 47 -0.95 -14.22 -26.20
CA LEU A 47 -1.09 -15.41 -25.37
C LEU A 47 -2.58 -15.67 -25.18
N GLU A 48 -3.00 -16.90 -25.48
CA GLU A 48 -4.40 -17.30 -25.39
C GLU A 48 -4.90 -17.13 -23.94
N GLY A 49 -6.07 -16.49 -23.79
CA GLY A 49 -6.66 -16.23 -22.48
C GLY A 49 -5.99 -15.12 -21.65
N LEU A 50 -4.99 -14.41 -22.19
CA LEU A 50 -4.39 -13.27 -21.50
C LEU A 50 -5.32 -12.05 -21.51
N SER A 51 -5.68 -11.57 -20.33
CA SER A 51 -6.40 -10.30 -20.12
C SER A 51 -5.45 -9.22 -19.61
N VAL A 52 -5.69 -7.96 -20.00
CA VAL A 52 -4.90 -6.81 -19.54
C VAL A 52 -5.81 -5.77 -18.92
N LEU A 53 -5.49 -5.35 -17.69
CA LEU A 53 -6.10 -4.23 -16.99
C LEU A 53 -5.13 -3.05 -16.95
N ASN A 54 -5.52 -1.89 -17.48
CA ASN A 54 -4.68 -0.70 -17.47
C ASN A 54 -5.03 0.23 -16.31
N VAL A 55 -3.99 0.72 -15.62
CA VAL A 55 -4.04 1.79 -14.62
C VAL A 55 -3.23 2.97 -15.17
N PRO A 56 -3.89 3.94 -15.85
CA PRO A 56 -3.23 4.98 -16.63
C PRO A 56 -2.70 6.14 -15.76
N LEU A 57 -1.93 5.82 -14.72
CA LEU A 57 -1.38 6.79 -13.78
C LEU A 57 0.14 6.85 -13.83
N GLN A 58 0.64 8.09 -13.84
CA GLN A 58 2.07 8.38 -13.69
C GLN A 58 2.52 8.19 -12.24
N ASP A 59 3.82 8.00 -12.02
CA ASP A 59 4.40 7.83 -10.68
C ASP A 59 4.58 9.17 -9.96
N GLN A 60 3.48 9.88 -9.76
CA GLN A 60 3.47 11.20 -9.16
C GLN A 60 2.76 11.16 -7.80
N PRO A 61 3.26 11.86 -6.76
CA PRO A 61 2.63 11.87 -5.45
C PRO A 61 1.16 12.32 -5.44
N HIS A 62 0.78 13.20 -6.37
CA HIS A 62 -0.59 13.71 -6.51
C HIS A 62 -1.48 12.81 -7.39
N ALA A 63 -0.93 11.77 -8.04
CA ALA A 63 -1.73 10.88 -8.88
C ALA A 63 -2.71 10.07 -8.00
N PRO A 64 -4.00 9.98 -8.35
CA PRO A 64 -5.03 9.40 -7.49
C PRO A 64 -5.08 7.86 -7.58
N LEU A 65 -3.99 7.19 -7.18
CA LEU A 65 -3.86 5.73 -7.25
C LEU A 65 -4.91 4.99 -6.41
N LYS A 66 -5.38 5.57 -5.29
CA LYS A 66 -6.40 4.99 -4.42
C LYS A 66 -7.70 4.65 -5.14
N LEU A 67 -8.04 5.39 -6.19
CA LEU A 67 -9.24 5.14 -7.00
C LEU A 67 -9.19 3.76 -7.70
N TYR A 68 -8.01 3.16 -7.80
CA TYR A 68 -7.79 1.86 -8.44
C TYR A 68 -7.55 0.73 -7.45
N PHE A 69 -7.46 0.98 -6.14
CA PHE A 69 -7.16 -0.06 -5.15
C PHE A 69 -8.21 -1.17 -5.17
N ASP A 70 -9.49 -0.81 -5.07
CA ASP A 70 -10.59 -1.78 -5.10
C ASP A 70 -10.72 -2.43 -6.49
N LEU A 71 -10.71 -1.65 -7.57
CA LEU A 71 -10.83 -2.17 -8.92
C LEU A 71 -9.75 -3.21 -9.24
N VAL A 72 -8.48 -2.89 -8.96
CA VAL A 72 -7.36 -3.81 -9.21
C VAL A 72 -7.42 -5.00 -8.25
N GLY A 73 -7.72 -4.74 -6.97
CA GLY A 73 -7.81 -5.79 -5.96
C GLY A 73 -8.87 -6.84 -6.30
N GLU A 74 -10.07 -6.42 -6.68
CA GLU A 74 -11.16 -7.31 -7.11
C GLU A 74 -10.76 -8.14 -8.34
N ARG A 75 -10.08 -7.53 -9.33
CA ARG A 75 -9.62 -8.25 -10.52
C ARG A 75 -8.53 -9.28 -10.22
N ILE A 76 -7.63 -8.99 -9.29
CA ILE A 76 -6.67 -9.98 -8.79
C ILE A 76 -7.42 -11.12 -8.08
N HIS A 77 -8.35 -10.79 -7.18
CA HIS A 77 -9.08 -11.78 -6.38
C HIS A 77 -9.98 -12.72 -7.23
N GLN A 78 -10.60 -12.17 -8.27
CA GLN A 78 -11.38 -12.94 -9.25
C GLN A 78 -10.50 -13.88 -10.08
N ASN A 79 -9.25 -13.49 -10.36
CA ASN A 79 -8.29 -14.30 -11.12
C ASN A 79 -7.48 -15.27 -10.23
N ARG A 80 -7.92 -15.58 -9.01
CA ARG A 80 -7.18 -16.46 -8.06
C ARG A 80 -6.94 -17.91 -8.55
N ALA A 81 -7.76 -18.40 -9.48
CA ALA A 81 -7.55 -19.69 -10.14
C ALA A 81 -6.54 -19.61 -11.30
N GLY A 82 -6.31 -18.40 -11.82
CA GLY A 82 -5.29 -18.10 -12.81
C GLY A 82 -4.04 -17.52 -12.15
N ARG A 83 -3.27 -16.73 -12.91
CA ARG A 83 -2.07 -16.07 -12.40
C ARG A 83 -1.96 -14.64 -12.90
N THR A 84 -1.65 -13.73 -11.98
CA THR A 84 -1.63 -12.29 -12.23
C THR A 84 -0.22 -11.72 -12.13
N LEU A 85 0.17 -10.93 -13.13
CA LEU A 85 1.38 -10.11 -13.09
C LEU A 85 0.99 -8.63 -12.97
N VAL A 86 1.38 -7.98 -11.88
CA VAL A 86 1.23 -6.53 -11.70
C VAL A 86 2.58 -5.88 -11.99
N HIS A 87 2.63 -4.96 -12.94
CA HIS A 87 3.85 -4.24 -13.26
C HIS A 87 3.64 -2.73 -13.40
N CYS A 88 4.73 -1.99 -13.26
CA CYS A 88 4.82 -0.61 -13.68
C CYS A 88 6.14 -0.43 -14.44
N SER A 89 6.66 0.78 -14.60
CA SER A 89 7.95 0.99 -15.29
C SER A 89 9.10 0.23 -14.62
N ALA A 90 9.42 0.55 -13.35
CA ALA A 90 10.54 -0.07 -12.62
C ALA A 90 10.12 -1.22 -11.67
N GLY A 91 8.82 -1.39 -11.43
CA GLY A 91 8.32 -2.29 -10.39
C GLY A 91 8.67 -1.82 -8.98
N ARG A 92 8.69 -0.50 -8.75
CA ARG A 92 9.19 0.11 -7.50
C ARG A 92 8.13 0.84 -6.67
N SER A 93 7.21 1.56 -7.32
CA SER A 93 6.26 2.44 -6.61
C SER A 93 4.80 2.07 -6.89
N ARG A 94 4.31 2.27 -8.12
CA ARG A 94 2.90 2.01 -8.50
C ARG A 94 2.44 0.56 -8.32
N SER A 95 3.09 -0.39 -8.99
CA SER A 95 2.70 -1.80 -8.91
C SER A 95 2.79 -2.40 -7.50
N PRO A 96 3.85 -2.18 -6.68
CA PRO A 96 3.82 -2.67 -5.31
C PRO A 96 2.75 -1.97 -4.47
N SER A 97 2.44 -0.69 -4.69
CA SER A 97 1.33 -0.03 -3.96
C SER A 97 -0.02 -0.70 -4.22
N LEU A 98 -0.30 -1.09 -5.47
CA LEU A 98 -1.52 -1.84 -5.82
C LEU A 98 -1.55 -3.23 -5.16
N ILE A 99 -0.42 -3.94 -5.13
CA ILE A 99 -0.32 -5.23 -4.46
C ILE A 99 -0.51 -5.07 -2.95
N ILE A 100 0.11 -4.07 -2.31
CA ILE A 100 -0.04 -3.80 -0.88
C ILE A 100 -1.52 -3.55 -0.55
N ALA A 101 -2.21 -2.72 -1.36
CA ALA A 101 -3.64 -2.49 -1.19
C ALA A 101 -4.47 -3.78 -1.32
N TYR A 102 -4.16 -4.64 -2.30
CA TYR A 102 -4.80 -5.95 -2.44
C TYR A 102 -4.58 -6.84 -1.20
N LEU A 103 -3.35 -6.93 -0.70
CA LEU A 103 -3.04 -7.74 0.48
C LEU A 103 -3.78 -7.23 1.72
N MET A 104 -3.92 -5.92 1.89
CA MET A 104 -4.72 -5.36 2.99
C MET A 104 -6.19 -5.79 2.86
N ARG A 105 -6.81 -5.56 1.70
CA ARG A 105 -8.25 -5.82 1.53
C ARG A 105 -8.62 -7.30 1.56
N PHE A 106 -7.84 -8.17 0.90
CA PHE A 106 -8.24 -9.56 0.67
C PHE A 106 -7.52 -10.57 1.56
N GLU A 107 -6.40 -10.22 2.17
CA GLU A 107 -5.72 -11.06 3.17
C GLU A 107 -5.83 -10.48 4.60
N GLY A 108 -6.45 -9.31 4.78
CA GLY A 108 -6.64 -8.68 6.08
C GLY A 108 -5.33 -8.20 6.73
N LEU A 109 -4.26 -8.04 5.95
CA LEU A 109 -2.98 -7.57 6.47
C LEU A 109 -3.04 -6.08 6.79
N SER A 110 -2.34 -5.65 7.85
CA SER A 110 -2.07 -4.23 8.06
C SER A 110 -1.14 -3.68 6.98
N LEU A 111 -1.12 -2.36 6.79
CA LEU A 111 -0.22 -1.69 5.83
C LEU A 111 1.24 -2.06 6.08
N ARG A 112 1.66 -2.07 7.35
CA ARG A 112 3.00 -2.50 7.75
C ARG A 112 3.32 -3.90 7.24
N ARG A 113 2.48 -4.89 7.57
CA ARG A 113 2.67 -6.30 7.22
C ARG A 113 2.56 -6.55 5.71
N ALA A 114 1.62 -5.90 5.04
CA ALA A 114 1.47 -5.96 3.60
C ALA A 114 2.71 -5.39 2.88
N HIS A 115 3.22 -4.25 3.33
CA HIS A 115 4.44 -3.67 2.78
C HIS A 115 5.66 -4.59 3.00
N GLU A 116 5.87 -5.09 4.22
CA GLU A 116 6.97 -6.01 4.53
C GLU A 116 6.91 -7.29 3.68
N ALA A 117 5.73 -7.88 3.50
CA ALA A 117 5.53 -9.05 2.66
C ALA A 117 5.94 -8.82 1.19
N VAL A 118 5.70 -7.63 0.63
CA VAL A 118 6.14 -7.29 -0.73
C VAL A 118 7.63 -6.93 -0.76
N LEU A 119 8.13 -6.25 0.28
CA LEU A 119 9.53 -5.86 0.41
C LEU A 119 10.46 -7.08 0.48
N GLU A 120 10.08 -8.12 1.22
CA GLU A 120 10.82 -9.38 1.30
C GLU A 120 11.04 -10.01 -0.08
N GLN A 121 10.03 -9.96 -0.95
CA GLN A 121 10.09 -10.54 -2.30
C GLN A 121 10.75 -9.59 -3.31
N ARG A 122 10.76 -8.28 -3.04
CA ARG A 122 11.38 -7.26 -3.90
C ARG A 122 12.00 -6.14 -3.03
N PRO A 123 13.26 -6.30 -2.57
CA PRO A 123 13.88 -5.43 -1.54
C PRO A 123 14.11 -3.96 -1.90
N PHE A 124 13.77 -3.56 -3.13
CA PHE A 124 13.95 -2.20 -3.63
C PHE A 124 12.62 -1.49 -3.95
N ILE A 125 11.48 -2.06 -3.55
CA ILE A 125 10.22 -1.30 -3.58
C ILE A 125 10.37 -0.03 -2.75
N ARG A 126 9.75 1.04 -3.24
CA ARG A 126 9.70 2.34 -2.59
C ARG A 126 8.53 3.13 -3.19
N PRO A 127 7.29 2.90 -2.73
CA PRO A 127 6.17 3.79 -3.03
C PRO A 127 6.56 5.24 -2.77
N ASN A 128 6.11 6.15 -3.63
CA ASN A 128 6.32 7.58 -3.40
C ASN A 128 5.49 8.05 -2.17
N ALA A 129 5.84 9.21 -1.61
CA ALA A 129 5.21 9.71 -0.39
C ALA A 129 3.69 9.96 -0.53
N GLY A 130 3.20 10.27 -1.72
CA GLY A 130 1.77 10.43 -1.98
C GLY A 130 1.02 9.10 -1.94
N PHE A 131 1.58 8.05 -2.53
CA PHE A 131 1.01 6.71 -2.47
C PHE A 131 1.04 6.13 -1.06
N TRP A 132 2.07 6.43 -0.27
CA TRP A 132 2.06 6.08 1.16
C TRP A 132 0.89 6.69 1.91
N ARG A 133 0.62 7.99 1.72
CA ARG A 133 -0.55 8.65 2.34
C ARG A 133 -1.85 8.01 1.89
N GLN A 134 -1.99 7.72 0.60
CA GLN A 134 -3.16 7.05 0.05
C GLN A 134 -3.35 5.62 0.61
N LEU A 135 -2.27 4.87 0.81
CA LEU A 135 -2.31 3.55 1.45
C LEU A 135 -2.70 3.64 2.93
N MET A 136 -2.22 4.65 3.65
CA MET A 136 -2.63 4.91 5.04
C MET A 136 -4.11 5.32 5.13
N GLU A 137 -4.61 6.17 4.23
CA GLU A 137 -6.04 6.49 4.15
C GLU A 137 -6.88 5.22 3.93
N TYR A 138 -6.39 4.34 3.06
CA TYR A 138 -7.07 3.09 2.75
C TYR A 138 -7.03 2.10 3.91
N GLU A 139 -5.88 1.95 4.60
CA GLU A 139 -5.77 1.16 5.83
C GLU A 139 -6.77 1.64 6.90
N ARG A 140 -6.84 2.96 7.12
CA ARG A 140 -7.83 3.55 8.03
C ARG A 140 -9.25 3.23 7.63
N SER A 141 -9.58 3.28 6.35
CA SER A 141 -10.94 2.94 5.88
C SER A 141 -11.28 1.47 6.05
N LEU A 142 -10.29 0.56 5.97
CA LEU A 142 -10.51 -0.88 6.11
C LEU A 142 -10.57 -1.31 7.58
N PHE A 143 -9.74 -0.71 8.45
CA PHE A 143 -9.49 -1.22 9.81
C PHE A 143 -9.71 -0.19 10.92
N GLY A 144 -10.10 1.05 10.59
CA GLY A 144 -10.28 2.14 11.57
C GLY A 144 -8.99 2.68 12.19
N ARG A 145 -7.82 2.14 11.83
CA ARG A 145 -6.51 2.52 12.39
C ARG A 145 -5.40 2.45 11.34
N ASN A 146 -4.27 3.11 11.65
CA ASN A 146 -3.06 3.03 10.85
C ASN A 146 -1.96 2.30 11.61
N THR A 147 -1.11 1.57 10.89
CA THR A 147 0.11 0.93 11.44
C THR A 147 1.39 1.61 10.99
N MET A 148 1.29 2.59 10.10
CA MET A 148 2.39 3.39 9.59
C MET A 148 2.07 4.88 9.71
N ARG A 149 3.10 5.72 9.83
CA ARG A 149 3.03 7.17 9.70
C ARG A 149 4.10 7.70 8.76
N MET A 150 3.93 8.92 8.26
CA MET A 150 4.97 9.62 7.50
C MET A 150 5.73 10.56 8.44
N VAL A 151 7.06 10.48 8.44
CA VAL A 151 7.94 11.35 9.23
C VAL A 151 8.87 12.15 8.34
N SER A 152 9.06 13.42 8.71
CA SER A 152 10.05 14.29 8.07
C SER A 152 11.44 13.92 8.58
N THR A 153 12.34 13.61 7.66
CA THR A 153 13.76 13.36 7.94
C THR A 153 14.61 14.31 7.10
N PRO A 154 15.90 14.51 7.44
CA PRO A 154 16.81 15.29 6.58
C PRO A 154 16.89 14.78 5.14
N GLY A 155 16.62 13.48 4.92
CA GLY A 155 16.58 12.85 3.59
C GLY A 155 15.21 12.89 2.90
N GLY A 156 14.26 13.65 3.43
CA GLY A 156 12.88 13.76 2.94
C GLY A 156 11.86 13.03 3.81
N VAL A 157 10.64 12.87 3.29
CA VAL A 157 9.53 12.25 4.03
C VAL A 157 9.55 10.74 3.83
N LEU A 158 9.66 9.99 4.93
CA LEU A 158 9.75 8.53 4.92
C LEU A 158 8.64 7.87 5.75
N PRO A 159 8.21 6.66 5.38
CA PRO A 159 7.28 5.88 6.20
C PRO A 159 8.01 5.31 7.43
N GLU A 160 7.34 5.35 8.58
CA GLU A 160 7.79 4.77 9.84
C GLU A 160 6.67 3.92 10.45
N ALA A 161 7.02 2.75 10.99
CA ALA A 161 6.06 1.91 11.71
C ALA A 161 5.63 2.58 13.02
N LEU A 162 4.33 2.60 13.28
CA LEU A 162 3.80 3.00 14.57
C LEU A 162 4.06 1.88 15.58
N ARG A 163 4.50 2.24 16.79
CA ARG A 163 4.51 1.32 17.93
C ARG A 163 3.07 1.19 18.40
N LEU A 164 2.45 0.04 18.15
CA LEU A 164 1.10 -0.22 18.63
C LEU A 164 1.13 -0.63 20.10
N PRO A 165 0.06 -0.42 20.88
CA PRO A 165 0.00 -0.85 22.28
C PRO A 165 0.27 -2.35 22.44
N GLU A 166 -0.19 -3.16 21.48
CA GLU A 166 0.10 -4.58 21.37
C GLU A 166 1.58 -4.91 21.12
N ASP A 167 2.37 -3.98 20.58
CA ASP A 167 3.82 -4.14 20.43
C ASP A 167 4.61 -3.75 21.70
N LEU A 168 3.95 -3.18 22.71
CA LEU A 168 4.60 -2.88 23.99
C LEU A 168 4.87 -4.19 24.76
N PRO A 169 6.03 -4.31 25.44
CA PRO A 169 6.26 -5.34 26.43
C PRO A 169 5.07 -5.42 27.38
N GLU A 170 4.68 -6.61 27.79
CA GLU A 170 3.49 -6.82 28.64
C GLU A 170 3.51 -5.92 29.90
N ALA A 171 4.69 -5.71 30.48
CA ALA A 171 4.91 -4.81 31.62
C ALA A 171 4.61 -3.31 31.37
N LEU A 172 4.49 -2.88 30.11
CA LEU A 172 4.20 -1.51 29.70
C LEU A 172 2.79 -1.36 29.09
N ARG A 173 2.02 -2.45 28.97
CA ARG A 173 0.63 -2.39 28.53
C ARG A 173 -0.23 -1.92 29.70
N LEU A 174 -1.09 -0.93 29.46
CA LEU A 174 -2.07 -0.53 30.46
C LEU A 174 -3.04 -1.70 30.70
N PRO A 175 -3.38 -2.04 31.95
CA PRO A 175 -4.41 -3.03 32.23
C PRO A 175 -5.72 -2.60 31.57
N GLU A 176 -6.42 -3.52 30.91
CA GLU A 176 -7.75 -3.23 30.33
C GLU A 176 -8.72 -2.74 31.41
N ASP A 177 -8.57 -3.27 32.63
CA ASP A 177 -9.31 -2.87 33.82
C ASP A 177 -8.49 -1.92 34.71
N LEU A 178 -8.17 -0.73 34.18
CA LEU A 178 -7.61 0.34 35.02
C LEU A 178 -8.56 0.59 36.22
N PRO A 179 -8.06 0.47 37.47
CA PRO A 179 -8.83 0.81 38.66
C PRO A 179 -9.46 2.18 38.50
N GLU A 180 -10.70 2.34 38.95
CA GLU A 180 -11.47 3.58 38.79
C GLU A 180 -10.70 4.80 39.31
N ALA A 181 -9.91 4.64 40.37
CA ALA A 181 -9.03 5.65 40.95
C ALA A 181 -7.85 6.12 40.05
N LEU A 182 -7.52 5.37 38.99
CA LEU A 182 -6.45 5.68 38.03
C LEU A 182 -7.01 6.12 36.67
N ARG A 183 -8.33 6.12 36.48
CA ARG A 183 -8.97 6.71 35.29
C ARG A 183 -8.88 8.22 35.40
N LEU A 184 -8.50 8.90 34.32
CA LEU A 184 -8.56 10.36 34.27
C LEU A 184 -10.02 10.78 34.49
N PRO A 185 -10.29 11.82 35.31
CA PRO A 185 -11.64 12.36 35.45
C PRO A 185 -12.16 12.74 34.08
N GLU A 186 -13.36 12.29 33.71
CA GLU A 186 -13.98 12.67 32.43
C GLU A 186 -14.16 14.20 32.34
N ASP A 187 -14.32 14.85 33.49
CA ASP A 187 -14.36 16.30 33.65
C ASP A 187 -13.01 16.85 34.16
N LEU A 188 -12.04 16.98 33.28
CA LEU A 188 -10.84 17.77 33.57
C LEU A 188 -11.24 19.24 33.79
N PRO A 189 -10.83 19.87 34.92
CA PRO A 189 -11.03 21.30 35.16
C PRO A 189 -10.57 22.11 33.96
N GLU A 190 -11.31 23.15 33.60
CA GLU A 190 -11.04 23.97 32.41
C GLU A 190 -9.60 24.50 32.37
N ALA A 191 -9.03 24.79 33.54
CA ALA A 191 -7.64 25.23 33.72
C ALA A 191 -6.55 24.18 33.37
N LEU A 192 -6.92 22.91 33.25
CA LEU A 192 -6.01 21.79 32.92
C LEU A 192 -6.23 21.22 31.51
N ARG A 193 -7.19 21.76 30.76
CA ARG A 193 -7.39 21.39 29.34
C ARG A 193 -6.25 21.99 28.53
N LEU A 194 -5.59 21.16 27.71
CA LEU A 194 -4.62 21.66 26.74
C LEU A 194 -5.35 22.66 25.82
N PRO A 195 -4.73 23.81 25.48
CA PRO A 195 -5.32 24.73 24.53
C PRO A 195 -5.59 23.98 23.22
N GLU A 196 -6.81 24.12 22.69
CA GLU A 196 -7.14 23.54 21.38
C GLU A 196 -6.14 24.07 20.34
N ASP A 197 -5.56 23.16 19.56
CA ASP A 197 -4.66 23.54 18.46
C ASP A 197 -5.41 24.54 17.57
N PRO A 198 -4.83 25.72 17.29
CA PRO A 198 -5.48 26.66 16.38
C PRO A 198 -5.67 25.98 15.03
N GLU A 199 -6.88 26.08 14.47
CA GLU A 199 -7.21 25.54 13.16
C GLU A 199 -6.10 25.89 12.16
N PRO A 200 -5.73 24.95 11.25
CA PRO A 200 -4.72 25.23 10.25
C PRO A 200 -5.21 26.41 9.40
N ALA A 201 -4.59 27.56 9.59
CA ALA A 201 -4.80 28.72 8.76
C ALA A 201 -4.53 28.30 7.31
N TYR A 202 -5.60 28.20 6.52
CA TYR A 202 -5.50 28.17 5.08
C TYR A 202 -4.89 29.50 4.65
N CYS A 203 -3.57 29.52 4.42
CA CYS A 203 -2.92 30.59 3.68
C CYS A 203 -3.45 30.54 2.24
N LEU A 204 -4.55 31.26 2.01
CA LEU A 204 -4.92 31.81 0.71
C LEU A 204 -3.81 32.80 0.32
N ASN A 205 -2.90 32.37 -0.55
CA ASN A 205 -2.04 33.31 -1.27
C ASN A 205 -2.52 33.38 -2.72
N ILE A 206 -3.02 34.58 -3.00
CA ILE A 206 -3.34 35.21 -4.28
C ILE A 206 -2.04 35.36 -5.08
#